data_AF-A0A519URC8-F1
#
_entry.id   AF-A0A519URC8-F1
#
_cell.length_a   1.000
_cell.length_b   1.000
_cell.length_c   1.000
_cell.angle_alpha   90.00
_cell.angle_beta   90.00
_cell.angle_gamma   90.00
#
_symmetry.space_group_name_H-M   'P 1'
#
loop_
_entity.id
_entity.type
_entity.pdbx_description
1 polymer ?
#
loop_
_entity_poly.entity_id
_entity_poly.type
_entity_poly.pdbx_seq_one_letter_code
_entity_poly.pdbx_strand_id
1 'polypeptide(L)'
;MRFSQLISQSTYPSFVVEAGQLRGWSASGPPPKAEDIADQRTEWLSQTALGDFVVVRRAADSTVVLVYIPLLQRYGISNRYLREGYGQALLQGLDVQVQAMRADAAASTIVRETNGQLLFTVHWLQNSSLAGRYLPLALLTLGVLLYLGGWLALAWHWWQARQGGAAVAALVLPLLVLRMGLLQLGLPYAMLELPLFDPRVYAVSSWAPSLGDLLLNSIVVLVMAGGGWLLSVQYRWQTRAQVGSRMAWRLGLAVAFSLLLLQLHSFYRMAFSSGQLNLDITQSIQASGFRLVLALAVVLYTAAILLLLLLLTRLLGPGRRVTHGGLLLALTGGGALLLLGLSALLGWPWLCLLALAVSYFVLVRVAGPGPRGLPYLLLRGPGPVRAVWPPATARQAAAGQ
;
A
#
# COMPACT_ATOMS: atom_id res chain seq x y z
N MET A 1 -36.33 -39.84 22.90
CA MET A 1 -36.20 -38.43 22.48
C MET A 1 -36.37 -38.34 20.96
N ARG A 2 -37.01 -37.31 20.41
CA ARG A 2 -37.06 -37.12 18.95
C ARG A 2 -35.82 -36.35 18.49
N PHE A 3 -35.12 -36.89 17.50
CA PHE A 3 -33.89 -36.30 16.93
C PHE A 3 -34.06 -34.85 16.45
N SER A 4 -35.25 -34.46 16.01
CA SER A 4 -35.57 -33.09 15.60
C SER A 4 -35.42 -32.05 16.73
N GLN A 5 -35.58 -32.44 18.00
CA GLN A 5 -35.42 -31.55 19.14
C GLN A 5 -33.93 -31.29 19.48
N LEU A 6 -33.05 -32.25 19.16
CA LEU A 6 -31.60 -32.10 19.33
C LEU A 6 -31.03 -31.04 18.39
N ILE A 7 -31.51 -30.99 17.14
CA ILE A 7 -31.06 -30.02 16.13
C ILE A 7 -31.31 -28.58 16.58
N SER A 8 -32.44 -28.31 17.24
CA SER A 8 -32.79 -26.96 17.69
C SER A 8 -32.11 -26.53 18.99
N GLN A 9 -31.52 -27.47 19.75
CA GLN A 9 -30.97 -27.21 21.08
C GLN A 9 -29.45 -27.41 21.18
N SER A 10 -28.82 -28.07 20.21
CA SER A 10 -27.38 -28.33 20.25
C SER A 10 -26.58 -27.12 19.75
N THR A 11 -25.74 -26.55 20.62
CA THR A 11 -24.75 -25.53 20.24
C THR A 11 -23.54 -26.12 19.50
N TYR A 12 -23.21 -27.38 19.79
CA TYR A 12 -22.06 -28.09 19.24
C TYR A 12 -22.47 -29.32 18.41
N PRO A 13 -21.64 -29.75 17.45
CA PRO A 13 -21.88 -30.98 16.69
C PRO A 13 -22.10 -32.18 17.61
N SER A 14 -23.30 -32.75 17.53
CA SER A 14 -23.68 -33.94 18.30
C SER A 14 -24.02 -35.08 17.35
N PHE A 15 -23.52 -36.28 17.65
CA PHE A 15 -23.69 -37.49 16.86
C PHE A 15 -24.41 -38.54 17.70
N VAL A 16 -25.50 -39.09 17.18
CA VAL A 16 -26.30 -40.11 17.84
C VAL A 16 -25.99 -41.46 17.22
N VAL A 17 -25.48 -42.36 18.05
CA VAL A 17 -25.08 -43.72 17.70
C VAL A 17 -26.02 -44.70 18.40
N GLU A 18 -26.63 -45.60 17.66
CA GLU A 18 -27.47 -46.67 18.20
C GLU A 18 -26.94 -48.01 17.73
N ALA A 19 -26.76 -48.96 18.67
CA ALA A 19 -26.22 -50.29 18.37
C ALA A 19 -24.91 -50.25 17.55
N GLY A 20 -24.04 -49.28 17.82
CA GLY A 20 -22.75 -49.11 17.14
C GLY A 20 -22.82 -48.46 15.75
N GLN A 21 -24.01 -48.06 15.27
CA GLN A 21 -24.18 -47.36 13.99
C GLN A 21 -24.62 -45.92 14.18
N LEU A 22 -24.02 -45.01 13.42
CA LEU A 22 -24.40 -43.60 13.39
C LEU A 22 -25.80 -43.46 12.77
N ARG A 23 -26.77 -42.99 13.57
CA ARG A 23 -28.17 -42.79 13.14
C ARG A 23 -28.45 -41.35 12.71
N GLY A 24 -27.74 -40.37 13.26
CA GLY A 24 -27.92 -38.97 12.91
C GLY A 24 -26.91 -38.03 13.56
N TRP A 25 -26.83 -36.81 13.03
CA TRP A 25 -25.95 -35.75 13.53
C TRP A 25 -26.62 -34.36 13.48
N SER A 26 -26.34 -33.50 14.46
CA SER A 26 -26.97 -32.17 14.56
C SER A 26 -26.29 -31.07 13.75
N ALA A 27 -24.99 -31.19 13.48
CA ALA A 27 -24.22 -30.19 12.72
C ALA A 27 -23.03 -30.83 11.99
N SER A 28 -22.42 -30.07 11.08
CA SER A 28 -21.18 -30.47 10.40
C SER A 28 -20.01 -30.50 11.39
N GLY A 29 -19.34 -31.64 11.50
CA GLY A 29 -18.18 -31.85 12.37
C GLY A 29 -17.35 -33.06 11.92
N PRO A 30 -16.27 -33.40 12.64
CA PRO A 30 -15.52 -34.61 12.36
C PRO A 30 -16.42 -35.85 12.52
N PRO A 31 -16.49 -36.75 11.52
CA PRO A 31 -17.28 -37.96 11.64
C PRO A 31 -16.69 -38.86 12.75
N PRO A 32 -17.50 -39.41 13.65
CA PRO A 32 -17.01 -40.26 14.73
C PRO A 32 -16.38 -41.54 14.16
N LYS A 33 -15.17 -41.88 14.62
CA LYS A 33 -14.49 -43.11 14.22
C LYS A 33 -15.03 -44.29 15.00
N ALA A 34 -14.77 -45.52 14.52
CA ALA A 34 -15.12 -46.73 15.26
C ALA A 34 -14.48 -46.77 16.65
N GLU A 35 -13.26 -46.21 16.79
CA GLU A 35 -12.56 -46.05 18.06
C GLU A 35 -13.32 -45.13 19.02
N ASP A 36 -13.84 -44.00 18.53
CA ASP A 36 -14.61 -43.03 19.35
C ASP A 36 -15.96 -43.62 19.82
N ILE A 37 -16.53 -44.55 19.05
CA ILE A 37 -17.78 -45.25 19.41
C ILE A 37 -17.50 -46.33 20.46
N ALA A 38 -16.36 -47.01 20.36
CA ALA A 38 -15.94 -48.07 21.27
C ALA A 38 -15.39 -47.52 22.61
N ASP A 39 -14.91 -46.28 22.64
CA ASP A 39 -14.41 -45.64 23.85
C ASP A 39 -15.51 -45.46 24.90
N GLN A 40 -15.24 -45.93 26.12
CA GLN A 40 -16.17 -45.88 27.25
C GLN A 40 -15.94 -44.67 28.15
N ARG A 41 -14.90 -43.88 27.92
CA ARG A 41 -14.61 -42.68 28.70
C ARG A 41 -15.73 -41.65 28.59
N THR A 42 -15.93 -40.88 29.66
CA THR A 42 -16.96 -39.83 29.70
C THR A 42 -16.52 -38.64 28.85
N GLU A 43 -15.23 -38.29 28.94
CA GLU A 43 -14.63 -37.21 28.20
C GLU A 43 -13.19 -37.52 27.78
N TRP A 44 -12.80 -37.14 26.57
CA TRP A 44 -11.43 -37.26 26.07
C TRP A 44 -11.09 -36.21 25.01
N LEU A 45 -9.80 -36.04 24.75
CA LEU A 45 -9.30 -35.22 23.66
C LEU A 45 -9.21 -36.06 22.38
N SER A 46 -9.87 -35.61 21.30
CA SER A 46 -9.78 -36.18 19.96
C SER A 46 -9.07 -35.21 19.02
N GLN A 47 -7.96 -35.65 18.43
CA GLN A 47 -7.18 -34.87 17.47
C GLN A 47 -7.45 -35.39 16.05
N THR A 48 -7.96 -34.52 15.19
CA THR A 48 -8.34 -34.86 13.82
C THR A 48 -7.72 -33.89 12.81
N ALA A 49 -7.82 -34.21 11.52
CA ALA A 49 -7.40 -33.30 10.46
C ALA A 49 -8.18 -31.97 10.47
N LEU A 50 -9.41 -31.98 11.00
CA LEU A 50 -10.27 -30.79 11.13
C LEU A 50 -9.94 -29.96 12.39
N GLY A 51 -9.04 -30.46 13.25
CA GLY A 51 -8.59 -29.80 14.47
C GLY A 51 -8.74 -30.65 15.72
N ASP A 52 -8.64 -29.98 16.87
CA ASP A 52 -8.60 -30.60 18.20
C ASP A 52 -9.94 -30.37 18.90
N PHE A 53 -10.54 -31.45 19.41
CA PHE A 53 -11.89 -31.45 19.99
C PHE A 53 -11.90 -32.17 21.34
N VAL A 54 -12.70 -31.67 22.28
CA VAL A 54 -13.13 -32.46 23.45
C VAL A 54 -14.38 -33.21 23.06
N VAL A 55 -14.34 -34.53 23.21
CA VAL A 55 -15.51 -35.39 22.99
C VAL A 55 -16.13 -35.69 24.33
N VAL A 56 -17.43 -35.41 24.46
CA VAL A 56 -18.23 -35.75 25.64
C VAL A 56 -19.22 -36.83 25.24
N ARG A 57 -19.15 -37.97 25.94
CA ARG A 57 -20.02 -39.12 25.73
C ARG A 57 -21.14 -39.16 26.76
N ARG A 58 -22.37 -39.28 26.27
CA ARG A 58 -23.57 -39.54 27.09
C ARG A 58 -24.27 -40.79 26.57
N ALA A 59 -24.25 -41.85 27.35
CA ALA A 59 -24.96 -43.09 27.04
C ALA A 59 -26.28 -43.14 27.82
N ALA A 60 -27.35 -43.53 27.13
CA ALA A 60 -28.64 -43.86 27.71
C ALA A 60 -29.15 -45.13 27.01
N ASP A 61 -29.26 -46.22 27.75
CA ASP A 61 -29.64 -47.55 27.25
C ASP A 61 -28.82 -48.00 26.03
N SER A 62 -29.44 -48.15 24.86
CA SER A 62 -28.81 -48.56 23.59
C SER A 62 -28.32 -47.39 22.73
N THR A 63 -28.50 -46.15 23.20
CA THR A 63 -28.19 -44.93 22.46
C THR A 63 -27.03 -44.19 23.11
N VAL A 64 -26.02 -43.88 22.30
CA VAL A 64 -24.84 -43.11 22.70
C VAL A 64 -24.85 -41.80 21.94
N VAL A 65 -24.74 -40.69 22.66
CA VAL A 65 -24.58 -39.35 22.09
C VAL A 65 -23.15 -38.90 22.31
N LEU A 66 -22.47 -38.59 21.22
CA LEU A 66 -21.11 -38.04 21.20
C LEU A 66 -21.18 -36.57 20.83
N VAL A 67 -20.72 -35.68 21.72
CA VAL A 67 -20.70 -34.23 21.48
C VAL A 67 -19.27 -33.79 21.27
N TYR A 68 -18.99 -33.17 20.12
CA TYR A 68 -17.66 -32.68 19.76
C TYR A 68 -17.57 -31.18 20.03
N ILE A 69 -16.81 -30.81 21.04
CA ILE A 69 -16.62 -29.43 21.45
C ILE A 69 -15.28 -28.95 20.87
N PRO A 70 -15.27 -27.99 19.93
CA PRO A 70 -14.04 -27.54 19.29
C PRO A 70 -13.14 -26.81 20.29
N LEU A 71 -11.87 -27.22 20.35
CA LEU A 71 -10.79 -26.46 20.99
C LEU A 71 -9.97 -25.70 19.95
N LEU A 72 -9.66 -26.33 18.81
CA LEU A 72 -8.95 -25.72 17.69
C LEU A 72 -9.61 -26.20 16.40
N GLN A 73 -9.92 -25.30 15.48
CA GLN A 73 -10.37 -25.68 14.14
C GLN A 73 -9.28 -25.41 13.11
N ARG A 74 -9.00 -26.43 12.28
CA ARG A 74 -8.07 -26.36 11.17
C ARG A 74 -8.86 -26.46 9.88
N TYR A 75 -8.81 -25.41 9.09
CA TYR A 75 -9.38 -25.39 7.75
C TYR A 75 -8.24 -25.59 6.77
N GLY A 76 -8.37 -26.52 5.81
CA GLY A 76 -7.35 -26.67 4.75
C GLY A 76 -7.23 -25.45 3.83
N ILE A 77 -8.09 -24.44 4.01
CA ILE A 77 -8.14 -23.20 3.22
C ILE A 77 -8.35 -22.03 4.20
N SER A 78 -7.36 -21.14 4.30
CA SER A 78 -7.45 -19.91 5.09
C SER A 78 -7.96 -18.74 4.24
N ASN A 79 -9.07 -18.11 4.61
CA ASN A 79 -9.57 -16.89 3.98
C ASN A 79 -10.19 -15.93 5.01
N ARG A 80 -10.74 -14.80 4.55
CA ARG A 80 -11.31 -13.78 5.44
C ARG A 80 -12.50 -14.26 6.29
N TYR A 81 -13.16 -15.34 5.89
CA TYR A 81 -14.33 -15.96 6.54
C TYR A 81 -13.97 -17.25 7.30
N LEU A 82 -12.96 -17.99 6.82
CA LEU A 82 -12.44 -19.23 7.38
C LEU A 82 -11.02 -18.99 7.88
N ARG A 83 -10.90 -18.72 9.19
CA ARG A 83 -9.60 -18.52 9.83
C ARG A 83 -9.28 -19.74 10.67
N GLU A 84 -8.10 -20.32 10.43
CA GLU A 84 -7.53 -21.30 11.35
C GLU A 84 -7.27 -20.64 12.71
N GLY A 85 -7.51 -21.37 13.79
CA GLY A 85 -7.17 -20.92 15.14
C GLY A 85 -8.29 -21.13 16.16
N TYR A 86 -8.03 -20.64 17.36
CA TYR A 86 -8.92 -20.75 18.53
C TYR A 86 -10.15 -19.80 18.46
N GLY A 87 -10.27 -19.00 17.40
CA GLY A 87 -11.21 -17.87 17.30
C GLY A 87 -12.70 -18.23 17.17
N GLN A 88 -13.05 -19.49 16.94
CA GLN A 88 -14.44 -20.01 16.93
C GLN A 88 -14.65 -21.16 17.93
N ALA A 89 -13.67 -21.42 18.78
CA ALA A 89 -13.64 -22.53 19.72
C ALA A 89 -13.88 -22.06 21.15
N LEU A 90 -13.98 -22.99 22.10
CA LEU A 90 -14.22 -22.70 23.52
C LEU A 90 -13.16 -21.77 24.16
N LEU A 91 -11.98 -21.66 23.51
CA LEU A 91 -10.85 -20.81 23.90
C LEU A 91 -10.80 -19.48 23.11
N GLN A 92 -11.94 -18.99 22.64
CA GLN A 92 -12.03 -17.75 21.86
C GLN A 92 -11.37 -16.58 22.59
N GLY A 93 -10.45 -15.90 21.88
CA GLY A 93 -9.76 -14.70 22.40
C GLY A 93 -8.57 -14.99 23.32
N LEU A 94 -8.25 -16.27 23.56
CA LEU A 94 -7.10 -16.68 24.36
C LEU A 94 -6.00 -17.23 23.44
N ASP A 95 -4.78 -16.73 23.60
CA ASP A 95 -3.61 -17.18 22.82
C ASP A 95 -2.91 -18.34 23.54
N VAL A 96 -3.49 -19.52 23.36
CA VAL A 96 -3.18 -20.72 24.15
C VAL A 96 -2.95 -21.90 23.25
N GLN A 97 -1.91 -22.68 23.54
CA GLN A 97 -1.66 -23.95 22.86
C GLN A 97 -2.15 -25.10 23.73
N VAL A 98 -3.03 -25.93 23.16
CA VAL A 98 -3.49 -27.16 23.80
C VAL A 98 -2.47 -28.26 23.50
N GLN A 99 -1.94 -28.90 24.54
CA GLN A 99 -1.08 -30.06 24.41
C GLN A 99 -1.72 -31.28 25.10
N ALA A 100 -1.63 -32.43 24.42
CA ALA A 100 -2.07 -33.70 24.97
C ALA A 100 -1.03 -34.19 25.98
N MET A 101 -1.46 -34.43 27.23
CA MET A 101 -0.76 -35.29 28.20
C MET A 101 0.73 -34.97 28.47
N ARG A 102 1.06 -33.74 28.87
CA ARG A 102 2.36 -33.47 29.54
C ARG A 102 2.20 -32.50 30.71
N ALA A 103 2.47 -32.99 31.90
CA ALA A 103 2.44 -32.22 33.15
C ALA A 103 3.80 -31.56 33.42
N ASP A 104 4.36 -30.86 32.43
CA ASP A 104 5.61 -30.13 32.61
C ASP A 104 5.42 -28.68 32.16
N ALA A 105 5.22 -27.78 33.13
CA ALA A 105 5.82 -26.45 33.22
C ALA A 105 4.97 -25.52 34.10
N ALA A 106 5.65 -24.66 34.85
CA ALA A 106 5.11 -23.66 35.79
C ALA A 106 4.18 -22.59 35.18
N ALA A 107 3.76 -22.74 33.91
CA ALA A 107 2.94 -21.79 33.15
C ALA A 107 1.76 -22.45 32.40
N SER A 108 1.36 -23.67 32.77
CA SER A 108 0.23 -24.39 32.16
C SER A 108 -0.97 -24.51 33.10
N THR A 109 -2.17 -24.23 32.59
CA THR A 109 -3.41 -24.59 33.29
C THR A 109 -3.79 -26.02 32.91
N ILE A 110 -3.93 -26.90 33.92
CA ILE A 110 -4.31 -28.30 33.73
C ILE A 110 -5.83 -28.40 33.76
N VAL A 111 -6.44 -28.88 32.67
CA VAL A 111 -7.88 -29.18 32.63
C VAL A 111 -8.06 -30.66 32.96
N ARG A 112 -8.92 -30.94 33.95
CA ARG A 112 -9.19 -32.29 34.46
C ARG A 112 -10.63 -32.69 34.18
N GLU A 113 -10.83 -33.98 33.95
CA GLU A 113 -12.13 -34.63 33.93
C GLU A 113 -12.82 -34.49 35.29
N THR A 114 -14.15 -34.64 35.31
CA THR A 114 -14.97 -34.66 36.54
C THR A 114 -14.49 -35.72 37.56
N ASN A 115 -13.82 -36.77 37.09
CA ASN A 115 -13.21 -37.86 37.87
C ASN A 115 -11.75 -37.61 38.29
N GLY A 116 -11.20 -36.43 37.97
CA GLY A 116 -9.83 -36.03 38.34
C GLY A 116 -8.71 -36.42 37.36
N GLN A 117 -9.02 -37.18 36.30
CA GLN A 117 -8.05 -37.54 35.25
C GLN A 117 -7.69 -36.33 34.37
N LEU A 118 -6.46 -36.29 33.85
CA LEU A 118 -5.96 -35.15 33.07
C LEU A 118 -6.47 -35.22 31.63
N LEU A 119 -7.18 -34.18 31.17
CA LEU A 119 -7.76 -34.13 29.82
C LEU A 119 -6.77 -33.51 28.82
N PHE A 120 -6.28 -32.31 29.14
CA PHE A 120 -5.28 -31.59 28.35
C PHE A 120 -4.63 -30.49 29.20
N THR A 121 -3.43 -30.07 28.79
CA THR A 121 -2.76 -28.90 29.36
C THR A 121 -2.85 -27.73 28.39
N VAL A 122 -3.11 -26.55 28.96
CA VAL A 122 -3.25 -25.30 28.24
C VAL A 122 -2.02 -24.45 28.55
N HIS A 123 -1.16 -24.25 27.56
CA HIS A 123 0.01 -23.40 27.68
C HIS A 123 -0.29 -22.01 27.13
N TRP A 124 -0.18 -20.99 27.97
CA TRP A 124 -0.26 -19.60 27.53
C TRP A 124 0.93 -19.29 26.64
N LEU A 125 0.67 -19.07 25.34
CA LEU A 125 1.74 -18.98 24.35
C LEU A 125 2.49 -17.65 24.43
N GLN A 126 1.86 -16.64 25.00
CA GLN A 126 2.48 -15.43 25.53
C GLN A 126 1.44 -14.69 26.35
N ASN A 127 1.82 -14.22 27.53
CA ASN A 127 1.12 -13.13 28.21
C ASN A 127 1.35 -11.85 27.39
N SER A 128 0.67 -11.73 26.24
CA SER A 128 0.70 -10.54 25.40
C SER A 128 -0.09 -9.46 26.12
N SER A 129 0.49 -8.92 27.20
CA SER A 129 0.00 -7.68 27.77
C SER A 129 -0.13 -6.69 26.61
N LEU A 130 -1.20 -5.88 26.63
CA LEU A 130 -1.36 -4.78 25.67
C LEU A 130 -0.06 -3.95 25.57
N ALA A 131 0.66 -3.80 26.69
CA ALA A 131 2.00 -3.21 26.72
C ALA A 131 3.01 -3.96 25.83
N GLY A 132 3.12 -5.29 25.90
CA GLY A 132 4.09 -6.06 25.13
C GLY A 132 3.95 -5.96 23.60
N ARG A 133 2.74 -5.76 23.08
CA ARG A 133 2.48 -5.65 21.62
C ARG A 133 2.42 -4.22 21.11
N TYR A 134 1.77 -3.32 21.85
CA TYR A 134 1.56 -1.95 21.40
C TYR A 134 2.69 -0.99 21.81
N LEU A 135 3.46 -1.28 22.87
CA LEU A 135 4.58 -0.43 23.29
C LEU A 135 5.72 -0.42 22.26
N PRO A 136 6.19 -1.56 21.71
CA PRO A 136 7.22 -1.54 20.67
C PRO A 136 6.76 -0.79 19.42
N LEU A 137 5.48 -0.94 19.05
CA LEU A 137 4.90 -0.20 17.93
C LEU A 137 4.83 1.30 18.23
N ALA A 138 4.41 1.70 19.42
CA ALA A 138 4.35 3.10 19.84
C ALA A 138 5.76 3.74 19.88
N LEU A 139 6.76 2.99 20.34
CA LEU A 139 8.16 3.41 20.32
C LEU A 139 8.69 3.51 18.88
N LEU A 140 8.35 2.56 18.01
CA LEU A 140 8.71 2.61 16.59
C LEU A 140 8.08 3.82 15.90
N THR A 141 6.78 4.05 16.09
CA THR A 141 6.07 5.19 15.48
C THR A 141 6.62 6.51 16.02
N LEU A 142 6.84 6.62 17.33
CA LEU A 142 7.48 7.79 17.94
C LEU A 142 8.90 8.01 17.40
N GLY A 143 9.71 6.95 17.30
CA GLY A 143 11.06 7.01 16.75
C GLY A 143 11.07 7.48 15.30
N VAL A 144 10.16 6.97 14.46
CA VAL A 144 9.98 7.43 13.08
C VAL A 144 9.57 8.91 13.04
N LEU A 145 8.62 9.34 13.88
CA LEU A 145 8.17 10.74 13.92
C LEU A 145 9.29 11.69 14.35
N LEU A 146 10.06 11.33 15.39
CA LEU A 146 11.20 12.13 15.85
C LEU A 146 12.32 12.18 14.81
N TYR A 147 12.60 11.05 14.16
CA TYR A 147 13.57 10.97 13.06
C TYR A 147 13.18 11.90 11.91
N LEU A 148 11.94 11.80 11.42
CA LEU A 148 11.43 12.64 10.34
C LEU A 148 11.36 14.12 10.75
N GLY A 149 10.93 14.42 11.98
CA GLY A 149 10.86 15.77 12.52
C GLY A 149 12.24 16.44 12.61
N GLY A 150 13.25 15.71 13.08
CA GLY A 150 14.63 16.20 13.14
C GLY A 150 15.21 16.51 11.76
N TRP A 151 15.04 15.60 10.80
CA TRP A 151 15.48 15.83 9.42
C TRP A 151 14.71 16.95 8.72
N LEU A 152 13.41 17.09 8.99
CA LEU A 152 12.61 18.20 8.47
C LEU A 152 13.07 19.55 9.04
N ALA A 153 13.36 19.61 10.34
CA ALA A 153 13.91 20.81 10.97
C ALA A 153 15.28 21.19 10.39
N LEU A 154 16.14 20.20 10.14
CA LEU A 154 17.44 20.42 9.50
C LEU A 154 17.29 20.89 8.05
N ALA A 155 16.40 20.25 7.29
CA ALA A 155 16.07 20.66 5.93
C ALA A 155 15.56 22.11 5.89
N TRP A 156 14.69 22.49 6.84
CA TRP A 156 14.19 23.85 6.98
C TRP A 156 15.29 24.85 7.31
N HIS A 157 16.18 24.51 8.24
CA HIS A 157 17.32 25.36 8.60
C HIS A 157 18.23 25.62 7.38
N TRP A 158 18.60 24.58 6.63
CA TRP A 158 19.42 24.71 5.42
C TRP A 158 18.70 25.42 4.28
N TRP A 159 17.37 25.27 4.20
CA TRP A 159 16.55 26.01 3.26
C TRP A 159 16.63 27.52 3.52
N GLN A 160 16.49 27.95 4.78
CA GLN A 160 16.64 29.34 5.19
C GLN A 160 18.07 29.86 4.96
N ALA A 161 19.09 29.03 5.18
CA ALA A 161 20.49 29.35 4.90
C ALA A 161 20.83 29.43 3.40
N ARG A 162 19.84 29.33 2.50
CA ARG A 162 19.97 29.31 1.04
C ARG A 162 20.80 28.15 0.49
N GLN A 163 21.00 27.10 1.29
CA GLN A 163 21.67 25.86 0.89
C GLN A 163 20.64 24.85 0.39
N GLY A 164 19.97 25.19 -0.73
CA GLY A 164 18.87 24.39 -1.28
C GLY A 164 19.19 22.92 -1.51
N GLY A 165 20.37 22.63 -2.06
CA GLY A 165 20.83 21.28 -2.32
C GLY A 165 20.92 20.45 -1.04
N ALA A 166 21.52 21.02 0.02
CA ALA A 166 21.61 20.38 1.32
C ALA A 166 20.22 20.18 1.93
N ALA A 167 19.33 21.18 1.84
CA ALA A 167 17.96 21.09 2.34
C ALA A 167 17.16 19.95 1.69
N VAL A 168 17.25 19.80 0.37
CA VAL A 168 16.56 18.70 -0.33
C VAL A 168 17.22 17.35 -0.05
N ALA A 169 18.55 17.30 0.05
CA ALA A 169 19.25 16.09 0.45
C ALA A 169 18.85 15.64 1.88
N ALA A 170 18.73 16.58 2.82
CA ALA A 170 18.23 16.34 4.18
C ALA A 170 16.78 15.88 4.22
N LEU A 171 15.99 16.13 3.18
CA LEU A 171 14.62 15.64 3.09
C LEU A 171 14.56 14.24 2.46
N VAL A 172 15.28 14.04 1.36
CA VAL A 172 15.16 12.84 0.51
C VAL A 172 16.00 11.66 1.03
N LEU A 173 17.26 11.88 1.36
CA LEU A 173 18.16 10.80 1.80
C LEU A 173 17.64 10.05 3.02
N PRO A 174 17.24 10.72 4.12
CA PRO A 174 16.73 10.01 5.29
C PRO A 174 15.43 9.26 5.02
N LEU A 175 14.54 9.78 4.15
CA LEU A 175 13.34 9.05 3.73
C LEU A 175 13.70 7.75 3.00
N LEU A 176 14.70 7.78 2.11
CA LEU A 176 15.17 6.59 1.40
C LEU A 176 15.84 5.58 2.34
N VAL A 177 16.70 6.05 3.24
CA VAL A 177 17.37 5.19 4.23
C VAL A 177 16.36 4.53 5.17
N LEU A 178 15.44 5.32 5.72
CA LEU A 178 14.35 4.80 6.54
C LEU A 178 13.53 3.78 5.77
N ARG A 179 13.22 4.07 4.49
CA ARG A 179 12.44 3.17 3.65
C ARG A 179 13.14 1.84 3.42
N MET A 180 14.43 1.86 3.09
CA MET A 180 15.21 0.64 2.91
C MET A 180 15.30 -0.18 4.20
N GLY A 181 15.49 0.48 5.35
CA GLY A 181 15.51 -0.17 6.66
C GLY A 181 14.18 -0.85 6.99
N LEU A 182 13.05 -0.16 6.80
CA LEU A 182 11.72 -0.72 7.06
C LEU A 182 11.42 -1.92 6.15
N LEU A 183 11.78 -1.83 4.88
CA LEU A 183 11.59 -2.93 3.91
C LEU A 183 12.42 -4.16 4.25
N GLN A 184 13.71 -4.01 4.57
CA GLN A 184 14.59 -5.14 4.91
C GLN A 184 14.18 -5.84 6.20
N LEU A 185 13.66 -5.08 7.17
CA LEU A 185 13.21 -5.61 8.46
C LEU A 185 11.75 -6.11 8.43
N GLY A 186 11.04 -5.95 7.31
CA GLY A 186 9.62 -6.29 7.21
C GLY A 186 8.72 -5.48 8.16
N LEU A 187 9.18 -4.31 8.62
CA LEU A 187 8.46 -3.45 9.55
C LEU A 187 7.50 -2.53 8.79
N PRO A 188 6.29 -2.27 9.33
CA PRO A 188 5.79 -2.67 10.64
C PRO A 188 5.09 -4.05 10.70
N TYR A 189 4.92 -4.75 9.58
CA TYR A 189 4.16 -6.01 9.50
C TYR A 189 4.69 -7.09 10.45
N ALA A 190 6.01 -7.21 10.57
CA ALA A 190 6.65 -8.19 11.46
C ALA A 190 6.34 -7.97 12.97
N MET A 191 5.96 -6.75 13.38
CA MET A 191 5.61 -6.44 14.77
C MET A 191 4.10 -6.52 15.01
N LEU A 192 3.31 -6.08 14.04
CA LEU A 192 1.86 -6.13 14.10
C LEU A 192 1.37 -6.45 12.69
N GLU A 193 0.55 -7.50 12.56
CA GLU A 193 -0.10 -7.94 11.33
C GLU A 193 -1.13 -6.90 10.84
N LEU A 194 -0.64 -5.70 10.52
CA LEU A 194 -1.41 -4.59 10.02
C LEU A 194 -1.95 -4.98 8.65
N PRO A 195 -3.28 -4.99 8.44
CA PRO A 195 -3.87 -5.45 7.18
C PRO A 195 -3.39 -4.68 5.96
N LEU A 196 -2.92 -3.43 6.13
CA LEU A 196 -2.41 -2.59 5.05
C LEU A 196 -1.03 -3.03 4.55
N PHE A 197 -0.23 -3.62 5.43
CA PHE A 197 1.11 -4.12 5.12
C PHE A 197 1.12 -5.64 4.91
N ASP A 198 -0.06 -6.28 4.89
CA ASP A 198 -0.19 -7.70 4.61
C ASP A 198 0.04 -7.98 3.11
N PRO A 199 1.09 -8.73 2.74
CA PRO A 199 1.37 -9.06 1.35
C PRO A 199 0.25 -9.88 0.70
N ARG A 200 -0.54 -10.63 1.48
CA ARG A 200 -1.66 -11.43 0.96
C ARG A 200 -2.80 -10.58 0.39
N VAL A 201 -2.90 -9.33 0.82
CA VAL A 201 -3.95 -8.39 0.39
C VAL A 201 -3.58 -7.73 -0.94
N TYR A 202 -2.29 -7.50 -1.21
CA TYR A 202 -1.80 -6.81 -2.40
C TYR A 202 -0.42 -7.35 -2.82
N ALA A 203 -0.36 -8.54 -3.42
CA ALA A 203 0.88 -9.12 -3.95
C ALA A 203 1.01 -8.85 -5.45
N VAL A 204 1.40 -7.62 -5.83
CA VAL A 204 1.49 -7.23 -7.26
C VAL A 204 2.94 -7.08 -7.74
N SER A 205 3.88 -6.74 -6.86
CA SER A 205 5.28 -6.53 -7.28
C SER A 205 6.30 -6.72 -6.15
N SER A 206 7.53 -7.08 -6.51
CA SER A 206 8.67 -7.13 -5.58
C SER A 206 9.07 -5.77 -5.01
N TRP A 207 8.71 -4.67 -5.71
CA TRP A 207 9.02 -3.30 -5.30
C TRP A 207 8.03 -2.70 -4.31
N ALA A 208 6.80 -3.22 -4.28
CA ALA A 208 5.75 -2.88 -3.33
C ALA A 208 4.99 -4.17 -2.98
N PRO A 209 5.53 -5.00 -2.07
CA PRO A 209 4.95 -6.29 -1.72
C PRO A 209 3.65 -6.18 -0.93
N SER A 210 3.34 -4.98 -0.40
CA SER A 210 2.07 -4.66 0.23
C SER A 210 1.48 -3.35 -0.29
N LEU A 211 0.22 -3.10 0.04
CA LEU A 211 -0.47 -1.87 -0.35
C LEU A 211 0.10 -0.65 0.38
N GLY A 212 0.41 -0.80 1.68
CA GLY A 212 1.08 0.23 2.47
C GLY A 212 2.44 0.60 1.88
N ASP A 213 3.17 -0.40 1.35
CA ASP A 213 4.44 -0.17 0.67
C ASP A 213 4.30 0.66 -0.60
N LEU A 214 3.26 0.39 -1.40
CA LEU A 214 2.95 1.17 -2.59
C LEU A 214 2.66 2.64 -2.24
N LEU A 215 1.87 2.87 -1.20
CA LEU A 215 1.53 4.22 -0.73
C LEU A 215 2.78 4.99 -0.28
N LEU A 216 3.61 4.36 0.56
CA LEU A 216 4.85 4.97 1.05
C LEU A 216 5.81 5.28 -0.09
N ASN A 217 6.00 4.35 -1.04
CA ASN A 217 6.84 4.58 -2.21
C ASN A 217 6.31 5.77 -3.03
N SER A 218 4.98 5.87 -3.21
CA SER A 218 4.36 6.97 -3.95
C SER A 218 4.59 8.33 -3.29
N ILE A 219 4.53 8.38 -1.95
CA ILE A 219 4.86 9.58 -1.17
C ILE A 219 6.33 9.96 -1.34
N VAL A 220 7.25 8.99 -1.22
CA VAL A 220 8.70 9.25 -1.37
C VAL A 220 9.00 9.79 -2.77
N VAL A 221 8.44 9.18 -3.82
CA VAL A 221 8.62 9.64 -5.21
C VAL A 221 8.06 11.05 -5.39
N LEU A 222 6.91 11.38 -4.78
CA LEU A 222 6.35 12.72 -4.80
C LEU A 222 7.24 13.76 -4.11
N VAL A 223 7.79 13.43 -2.95
CA VAL A 223 8.72 14.30 -2.22
C VAL A 223 10.00 14.53 -3.03
N MET A 224 10.54 13.49 -3.66
CA MET A 224 11.70 13.62 -4.56
C MET A 224 11.40 14.52 -5.76
N ALA A 225 10.25 14.33 -6.41
CA ALA A 225 9.81 15.15 -7.53
C ALA A 225 9.65 16.63 -7.12
N GLY A 226 9.00 16.89 -5.99
CA GLY A 226 8.83 18.22 -5.42
C GLY A 226 10.16 18.88 -5.05
N GLY A 227 11.08 18.14 -4.43
CA GLY A 227 12.42 18.60 -4.12
C GLY A 227 13.22 18.96 -5.39
N GLY A 228 13.18 18.11 -6.40
CA GLY A 228 13.81 18.37 -7.71
C GLY A 228 13.23 19.62 -8.38
N TRP A 229 11.90 19.79 -8.35
CA TRP A 229 11.25 21.00 -8.84
C TRP A 229 11.72 22.26 -8.10
N LEU A 230 11.78 22.20 -6.77
CA LEU A 230 12.18 23.32 -5.92
C LEU A 230 13.63 23.74 -6.17
N LEU A 231 14.55 22.77 -6.29
CA LEU A 231 15.95 23.02 -6.69
C LEU A 231 16.05 23.66 -8.06
N SER A 232 15.22 23.22 -9.02
CA SER A 232 15.22 23.77 -10.37
C SER A 232 14.88 25.26 -10.41
N VAL A 233 13.98 25.70 -9.51
CA VAL A 233 13.60 27.10 -9.33
C VAL A 233 14.76 27.87 -8.69
N GLN A 234 15.26 27.38 -7.56
CA GLN A 234 16.25 28.09 -6.74
C GLN A 234 17.59 28.27 -7.46
N TYR A 235 18.10 27.20 -8.08
CA TYR A 235 19.38 27.22 -8.78
C TYR A 235 19.26 27.65 -10.24
N ARG A 236 18.05 28.03 -10.68
CA ARG A 236 17.75 28.46 -12.06
C ARG A 236 18.34 27.48 -13.08
N TRP A 237 18.09 26.19 -12.91
CA TRP A 237 18.68 25.13 -13.75
C TRP A 237 18.48 25.40 -15.25
N GLN A 238 17.40 26.08 -15.62
CA GLN A 238 17.12 26.54 -16.98
C GLN A 238 18.26 27.34 -17.64
N THR A 239 18.96 28.20 -16.89
CA THR A 239 20.04 29.03 -17.44
C THR A 239 21.38 28.31 -17.48
N ARG A 240 21.58 27.30 -16.62
CA ARG A 240 22.83 26.50 -16.55
C ARG A 240 22.79 25.23 -17.41
N ALA A 241 21.60 24.69 -17.67
CA ALA A 241 21.37 23.48 -18.45
C ALA A 241 21.80 23.57 -19.93
N GLN A 242 22.18 24.76 -20.42
CA GLN A 242 22.60 24.98 -21.81
C GLN A 242 24.11 25.11 -21.99
N VAL A 243 24.91 24.81 -20.97
CA VAL A 243 26.38 24.82 -21.03
C VAL A 243 26.87 23.44 -21.52
N GLY A 244 26.80 23.20 -22.83
CA GLY A 244 27.20 21.93 -23.46
C GLY A 244 26.62 21.74 -24.86
N SER A 245 26.82 20.58 -25.47
CA SER A 245 26.20 20.23 -26.76
C SER A 245 24.67 20.26 -26.65
N ARG A 246 24.05 21.29 -27.24
CA ARG A 246 22.59 21.52 -27.18
C ARG A 246 21.78 20.32 -27.70
N MET A 247 22.34 19.54 -28.63
CA MET A 247 21.68 18.38 -29.19
C MET A 247 21.70 17.18 -28.24
N ALA A 248 22.85 16.89 -27.62
CA ALA A 248 22.99 15.81 -26.64
C ALA A 248 22.10 16.05 -25.41
N TRP A 249 22.05 17.28 -24.90
CA TRP A 249 21.17 17.66 -23.79
C TRP A 249 19.69 17.43 -24.11
N ARG A 250 19.23 17.88 -25.28
CA ARG A 250 17.83 17.70 -25.73
C ARG A 250 17.48 16.23 -25.94
N LEU A 251 18.40 15.44 -26.50
CA LEU A 251 18.20 14.01 -26.67
C LEU A 251 18.09 13.31 -25.32
N GLY A 252 18.98 13.62 -24.36
CA GLY A 252 18.92 13.09 -23.01
C GLY A 252 17.59 13.40 -22.31
N LEU A 253 17.09 14.63 -22.46
CA LEU A 253 15.80 15.03 -21.89
C LEU A 253 14.61 14.32 -22.55
N ALA A 254 14.67 14.10 -23.87
CA ALA A 254 13.65 13.34 -24.60
C ALA A 254 13.63 11.86 -24.21
N VAL A 255 14.80 11.26 -24.01
CA VAL A 255 14.93 9.89 -23.47
C VAL A 255 14.36 9.82 -22.06
N ALA A 256 14.75 10.73 -21.16
CA ALA A 256 14.22 10.78 -19.79
C ALA A 256 12.69 10.95 -19.76
N PHE A 257 12.13 11.81 -20.61
CA PHE A 257 10.69 12.00 -20.74
C PHE A 257 9.98 10.72 -21.19
N SER A 258 10.55 10.04 -22.19
CA SER A 258 10.00 8.78 -22.71
C SER A 258 10.04 7.66 -21.67
N LEU A 259 11.14 7.56 -20.90
CA LEU A 259 11.25 6.62 -19.79
C LEU A 259 10.21 6.87 -18.69
N LEU A 260 9.93 8.13 -18.35
CA LEU A 260 8.89 8.47 -17.37
C LEU A 260 7.49 8.09 -17.86
N LEU A 261 7.18 8.28 -19.14
CA LEU A 261 5.92 7.81 -19.73
C LEU A 261 5.81 6.28 -19.70
N LEU A 262 6.91 5.59 -19.97
CA LEU A 262 6.97 4.13 -19.92
C LEU A 262 6.76 3.61 -18.50
N GLN A 263 7.37 4.27 -17.52
CA GLN A 263 7.18 4.00 -16.11
C GLN A 263 5.72 4.22 -15.67
N LEU A 264 5.10 5.32 -16.10
CA LEU A 264 3.69 5.62 -15.83
C LEU A 264 2.78 4.52 -16.40
N HIS A 265 2.97 4.16 -17.67
CA HIS A 265 2.19 3.11 -18.32
C HIS A 265 2.33 1.77 -17.59
N SER A 266 3.55 1.39 -17.22
CA SER A 266 3.82 0.15 -16.50
C SER A 266 3.11 0.12 -15.14
N PHE A 267 3.15 1.24 -14.42
CA PHE A 267 2.46 1.39 -13.14
C PHE A 267 0.93 1.26 -13.27
N TYR A 268 0.32 1.94 -14.24
CA TYR A 268 -1.12 1.82 -14.49
C TYR A 268 -1.50 0.39 -14.90
N ARG A 269 -0.72 -0.25 -15.77
CA ARG A 269 -0.96 -1.66 -16.12
C ARG A 269 -0.95 -2.54 -14.89
N MET A 270 0.01 -2.38 -13.98
CA MET A 270 0.05 -3.16 -12.73
C MET A 270 -1.17 -2.87 -11.84
N ALA A 271 -1.52 -1.60 -11.64
CA ALA A 271 -2.62 -1.21 -10.76
C ALA A 271 -4.02 -1.68 -11.24
N PHE A 272 -4.23 -1.76 -12.56
CA PHE A 272 -5.52 -2.12 -13.16
C PHE A 272 -5.63 -3.60 -13.60
N SER A 273 -4.52 -4.36 -13.60
CA SER A 273 -4.54 -5.79 -13.97
C SER A 273 -4.39 -6.75 -12.79
N SER A 274 -4.06 -6.25 -11.59
CA SER A 274 -3.98 -7.07 -10.38
C SER A 274 -5.37 -7.49 -9.88
N GLY A 275 -5.76 -8.75 -10.11
CA GLY A 275 -7.12 -9.25 -9.92
C GLY A 275 -7.71 -9.24 -8.50
N GLN A 276 -6.91 -9.04 -7.44
CA GLN A 276 -7.41 -9.01 -6.06
C GLN A 276 -7.91 -7.62 -5.62
N LEU A 277 -7.25 -6.56 -6.06
CA LEU A 277 -7.57 -5.16 -5.77
C LEU A 277 -7.55 -4.39 -7.08
N ASN A 278 -8.50 -4.68 -7.95
CA ASN A 278 -8.66 -3.95 -9.20
C ASN A 278 -9.46 -2.65 -8.95
N LEU A 279 -9.01 -1.54 -9.56
CA LEU A 279 -9.74 -0.27 -9.60
C LEU A 279 -10.78 -0.23 -10.73
N ASP A 280 -10.86 -1.27 -11.55
CA ASP A 280 -11.86 -1.40 -12.61
C ASP A 280 -13.28 -1.58 -12.04
N ILE A 281 -14.09 -0.54 -12.24
CA ILE A 281 -15.48 -0.47 -11.79
C ILE A 281 -16.35 -1.51 -12.52
N THR A 282 -15.95 -1.95 -13.72
CA THR A 282 -16.68 -2.97 -14.49
C THR A 282 -16.59 -4.35 -13.86
N GLN A 283 -15.49 -4.65 -13.15
CA GLN A 283 -15.29 -5.93 -12.49
C GLN A 283 -15.89 -5.98 -11.08
N SER A 284 -16.02 -4.85 -10.39
CA SER A 284 -16.61 -4.81 -9.05
C SER A 284 -16.94 -3.40 -8.55
N ILE A 285 -18.17 -3.22 -8.07
CA ILE A 285 -18.71 -1.92 -7.60
C ILE A 285 -18.42 -1.68 -6.10
N GLN A 286 -17.91 -2.68 -5.37
CA GLN A 286 -17.69 -2.57 -3.92
C GLN A 286 -16.52 -1.63 -3.58
N ALA A 287 -16.82 -0.51 -2.92
CA ALA A 287 -15.80 0.38 -2.37
C ALA A 287 -15.28 -0.19 -1.05
N SER A 288 -14.02 -0.64 -1.02
CA SER A 288 -13.32 -1.02 0.22
C SER A 288 -12.27 0.04 0.57
N GLY A 289 -11.94 0.18 1.87
CA GLY A 289 -10.89 1.10 2.32
C GLY A 289 -9.54 0.85 1.62
N PHE A 290 -9.22 -0.41 1.32
CA PHE A 290 -8.03 -0.79 0.56
C PHE A 290 -8.03 -0.24 -0.87
N ARG A 291 -9.19 -0.21 -1.56
CA ARG A 291 -9.28 0.40 -2.90
C ARG A 291 -9.06 1.91 -2.85
N LEU A 292 -9.54 2.58 -1.79
CA LEU A 292 -9.32 4.00 -1.60
C LEU A 292 -7.84 4.29 -1.36
N VAL A 293 -7.14 3.47 -0.57
CA VAL A 293 -5.69 3.60 -0.39
C VAL A 293 -4.93 3.32 -1.69
N LEU A 294 -5.33 2.31 -2.47
CA LEU A 294 -4.76 2.05 -3.80
C LEU A 294 -4.96 3.24 -4.74
N ALA A 295 -6.17 3.78 -4.81
CA ALA A 295 -6.48 4.96 -5.61
C ALA A 295 -5.64 6.17 -5.17
N LEU A 296 -5.49 6.38 -3.87
CA LEU A 296 -4.64 7.45 -3.32
C LEU A 296 -3.17 7.25 -3.74
N ALA A 297 -2.62 6.04 -3.62
CA ALA A 297 -1.27 5.73 -4.07
C ALA A 297 -1.09 6.02 -5.57
N VAL A 298 -2.06 5.62 -6.40
CA VAL A 298 -2.06 5.92 -7.84
C VAL A 298 -2.06 7.42 -8.10
N VAL A 299 -2.93 8.18 -7.42
CA VAL A 299 -2.99 9.64 -7.58
C VAL A 299 -1.67 10.31 -7.19
N LEU A 300 -1.09 9.91 -6.05
CA LEU A 300 0.20 10.47 -5.59
C LEU A 300 1.34 10.15 -6.55
N TYR A 301 1.40 8.91 -7.05
CA TYR A 301 2.41 8.49 -8.02
C TYR A 301 2.27 9.24 -9.35
N THR A 302 1.04 9.36 -9.85
CA THR A 302 0.75 10.13 -11.06
C THR A 302 1.11 11.60 -10.88
N ALA A 303 0.77 12.22 -9.75
CA ALA A 303 1.17 13.59 -9.44
C ALA A 303 2.69 13.76 -9.45
N ALA A 304 3.43 12.80 -8.88
CA ALA A 304 4.88 12.83 -8.87
C ALA A 304 5.48 12.75 -10.29
N ILE A 305 5.00 11.83 -11.12
CA ILE A 305 5.45 11.72 -12.51
C ILE A 305 5.09 12.98 -13.30
N LEU A 306 3.89 13.53 -13.14
CA LEU A 306 3.50 14.77 -13.80
C LEU A 306 4.41 15.93 -13.42
N LEU A 307 4.77 16.07 -12.14
CA LEU A 307 5.73 17.09 -11.69
C LEU A 307 7.10 16.91 -12.35
N LEU A 308 7.59 15.67 -12.49
CA LEU A 308 8.84 15.39 -13.20
C LEU A 308 8.75 15.71 -14.70
N LEU A 309 7.64 15.36 -15.36
CA LEU A 309 7.41 15.69 -16.78
C LEU A 309 7.35 17.22 -16.99
N LEU A 310 6.71 17.95 -16.07
CA LEU A 310 6.69 19.42 -16.05
C LEU A 310 8.09 20.01 -15.80
N LEU A 311 8.88 19.39 -14.93
CA LEU A 311 10.27 19.77 -14.71
C LEU A 311 11.10 19.60 -15.98
N LEU A 312 10.99 18.45 -16.65
CA LEU A 312 11.70 18.18 -17.90
C LEU A 312 11.32 19.17 -19.00
N THR A 313 10.04 19.49 -19.17
CA THR A 313 9.64 20.52 -20.15
C THR A 313 10.19 21.89 -19.83
N ARG A 314 10.20 22.25 -18.55
CA ARG A 314 10.79 23.50 -18.09
C ARG A 314 12.30 23.58 -18.39
N LEU A 315 13.01 22.46 -18.26
CA LEU A 315 14.45 22.33 -18.55
C LEU A 315 14.77 22.30 -20.04
N LEU A 316 13.82 21.87 -20.88
CA LEU A 316 13.95 21.95 -22.35
C LEU A 316 14.07 23.41 -22.83
N GLY A 317 13.59 24.35 -22.01
CA GLY A 317 13.71 25.79 -22.18
C GLY A 317 12.77 26.33 -23.26
N PRO A 318 12.52 27.66 -23.29
CA PRO A 318 11.83 28.28 -24.40
C PRO A 318 12.69 28.12 -25.66
N GLY A 319 12.32 27.19 -26.53
CA GLY A 319 12.79 27.27 -27.91
C GLY A 319 12.41 28.63 -28.44
N ARG A 320 13.37 29.38 -29.00
CA ARG A 320 13.06 30.53 -29.86
C ARG A 320 11.93 30.07 -30.80
N ARG A 321 10.83 30.82 -30.86
CA ARG A 321 9.80 30.60 -31.88
C ARG A 321 10.53 30.48 -33.21
N VAL A 322 10.56 29.28 -33.78
CA VAL A 322 11.18 29.08 -35.08
C VAL A 322 10.15 29.59 -36.07
N THR A 323 10.18 30.91 -36.30
CA THR A 323 9.35 31.60 -37.29
C THR A 323 9.62 31.13 -38.73
N HIS A 324 10.61 30.25 -38.96
CA HIS A 324 10.94 29.65 -40.25
C HIS A 324 10.97 28.10 -40.25
N GLY A 325 10.18 27.44 -39.38
CA GLY A 325 10.27 25.99 -39.11
C GLY A 325 9.06 25.15 -39.51
N GLY A 326 8.14 25.64 -40.34
CA GLY A 326 6.89 24.96 -40.68
C GLY A 326 7.07 23.54 -41.21
N LEU A 327 8.11 23.31 -42.04
CA LEU A 327 8.43 21.98 -42.59
C LEU A 327 8.87 21.00 -41.51
N LEU A 328 9.75 21.39 -40.60
CA LEU A 328 10.21 20.54 -39.50
C LEU A 328 9.06 20.20 -38.54
N LEU A 329 8.15 21.15 -38.35
CA LEU A 329 6.98 20.99 -37.49
C LEU A 329 5.92 20.09 -38.15
N ALA A 330 5.71 20.23 -39.45
CA ALA A 330 4.89 19.33 -40.26
C ALA A 330 5.48 17.91 -40.36
N LEU A 331 6.79 17.77 -40.50
CA LEU A 331 7.48 16.47 -40.52
C LEU A 331 7.40 15.76 -39.17
N THR A 332 7.62 16.48 -38.07
CA THR A 332 7.56 15.89 -36.72
C THR A 332 6.11 15.63 -36.27
N GLY A 333 5.16 16.50 -36.60
CA GLY A 333 3.74 16.28 -36.36
C GLY A 333 3.15 15.18 -37.24
N GLY A 334 3.48 15.16 -38.52
CA GLY A 334 3.09 14.09 -39.45
C GLY A 334 3.69 12.74 -39.07
N GLY A 335 4.96 12.71 -38.64
CA GLY A 335 5.60 11.52 -38.08
C GLY A 335 4.89 11.00 -36.83
N ALA A 336 4.43 11.88 -35.94
CA ALA A 336 3.68 11.48 -34.74
C ALA A 336 2.30 10.88 -35.10
N LEU A 337 1.58 11.46 -36.07
CA LEU A 337 0.31 10.93 -36.56
C LEU A 337 0.48 9.56 -37.25
N LEU A 338 1.54 9.40 -38.05
CA LEU A 338 1.89 8.11 -38.65
C LEU A 338 2.18 7.06 -37.58
N LEU A 339 2.98 7.40 -36.57
CA LEU A 339 3.28 6.50 -35.45
C LEU A 339 2.03 6.14 -34.65
N LEU A 340 1.10 7.08 -34.43
CA LEU A 340 -0.20 6.79 -33.81
C LEU A 340 -1.03 5.82 -34.66
N GLY A 341 -1.14 6.07 -35.96
CA GLY A 341 -1.86 5.18 -36.89
C GLY A 341 -1.25 3.78 -36.94
N LEU A 342 0.07 3.69 -37.01
CA LEU A 342 0.80 2.42 -37.00
C LEU A 342 0.60 1.68 -35.66
N SER A 343 0.57 2.41 -34.54
CA SER A 343 0.31 1.83 -33.22
C SER A 343 -1.11 1.24 -33.11
N ALA A 344 -2.10 1.91 -33.69
CA ALA A 344 -3.49 1.45 -33.70
C ALA A 344 -3.67 0.21 -34.58
N LEU A 345 -2.98 0.15 -35.72
CA LEU A 345 -3.01 -1.00 -36.63
C LEU A 345 -2.31 -2.24 -36.05
N LEU A 346 -1.15 -2.06 -35.39
CA LEU A 346 -0.36 -3.16 -34.84
C LEU A 346 -0.78 -3.56 -33.42
N GLY A 347 -1.58 -2.73 -32.74
CA GLY A 347 -1.96 -2.92 -31.33
C GLY A 347 -0.77 -2.80 -30.36
N TRP A 348 0.31 -2.14 -30.78
CA TRP A 348 1.55 -2.07 -29.99
C TRP A 348 1.56 -0.84 -29.08
N PRO A 349 1.41 -1.00 -27.74
CA PRO A 349 1.30 0.14 -26.83
C PRO A 349 2.57 1.01 -26.78
N TRP A 350 3.73 0.42 -27.04
CA TRP A 350 5.02 1.12 -27.07
C TRP A 350 5.10 2.17 -28.18
N LEU A 351 4.54 1.88 -29.36
CA LEU A 351 4.48 2.83 -30.48
C LEU A 351 3.56 4.01 -30.14
N CYS A 352 2.45 3.74 -29.44
CA CYS A 352 1.54 4.78 -28.98
C CYS A 352 2.23 5.73 -27.98
N LEU A 353 3.00 5.19 -27.02
CA LEU A 353 3.78 5.99 -26.06
C LEU A 353 4.85 6.85 -26.75
N LEU A 354 5.57 6.28 -27.73
CA LEU A 354 6.54 7.04 -28.55
C LEU A 354 5.84 8.18 -29.29
N ALA A 355 4.69 7.89 -29.91
CA ALA A 355 3.94 8.88 -30.67
C ALA A 355 3.40 10.01 -29.77
N LEU A 356 2.95 9.68 -28.56
CA LEU A 356 2.56 10.66 -27.54
C LEU A 356 3.74 11.54 -27.12
N ALA A 357 4.92 10.95 -26.91
CA ALA A 357 6.13 11.71 -26.56
C ALA A 357 6.50 12.70 -27.67
N VAL A 358 6.54 12.25 -28.93
CA VAL A 358 6.83 13.11 -30.08
C VAL A 358 5.77 14.20 -30.22
N SER A 359 4.48 13.86 -30.15
CA SER A 359 3.37 14.82 -30.22
C SER A 359 3.48 15.91 -29.15
N TYR A 360 3.82 15.52 -27.93
CA TYR A 360 4.00 16.44 -26.82
C TYR A 360 5.18 17.40 -27.06
N PHE A 361 6.32 16.91 -27.55
CA PHE A 361 7.44 17.79 -27.90
C PHE A 361 7.10 18.76 -29.03
N VAL A 362 6.32 18.32 -30.03
CA VAL A 362 5.81 19.21 -31.08
C VAL A 362 4.93 20.29 -30.48
N LEU A 363 3.98 19.93 -29.62
CA LEU A 363 3.11 20.86 -28.88
C LEU A 363 3.90 21.87 -28.06
N VAL A 364 4.90 21.43 -27.30
CA VAL A 364 5.76 22.31 -26.49
C VAL A 364 6.54 23.28 -27.38
N ARG A 365 6.95 22.88 -28.58
CA ARG A 365 7.60 23.79 -29.55
C ARG A 365 6.64 24.78 -30.19
N VAL A 366 5.42 24.36 -30.51
CA VAL A 366 4.37 25.24 -31.05
C VAL A 366 3.91 26.26 -30.00
N ALA A 367 3.67 25.79 -28.78
CA ALA A 367 3.17 26.59 -27.66
C ALA A 367 4.24 27.47 -26.98
N GLY A 368 5.45 27.56 -27.55
CA GLY A 368 6.58 28.32 -26.99
C GLY A 368 6.14 29.68 -26.42
N PRO A 369 6.64 30.08 -25.24
CA PRO A 369 5.92 30.99 -24.36
C PRO A 369 5.59 32.28 -25.10
N GLY A 370 4.29 32.48 -25.37
CA GLY A 370 3.79 33.83 -25.55
C GLY A 370 4.05 34.60 -24.25
N PRO A 371 4.24 35.94 -24.29
CA PRO A 371 4.57 36.76 -23.13
C PRO A 371 3.49 36.79 -22.02
N ARG A 372 2.49 35.91 -22.08
CA ARG A 372 1.31 35.88 -21.21
C ARG A 372 0.82 34.45 -20.99
N GLY A 373 1.68 33.57 -20.46
CA GLY A 373 1.22 32.28 -19.96
C GLY A 373 0.38 32.50 -18.69
N LEU A 374 -0.91 32.16 -18.74
CA LEU A 374 -1.88 32.22 -17.64
C LEU A 374 -1.38 31.76 -16.25
N PRO A 375 -0.55 30.71 -16.09
CA PRO A 375 -0.05 30.34 -14.75
C PRO A 375 0.96 31.35 -14.16
N TYR A 376 1.60 32.19 -14.98
CA TYR A 376 2.54 33.22 -14.50
C TYR A 376 1.83 34.45 -13.91
N LEU A 377 0.60 34.72 -14.33
CA LEU A 377 -0.21 35.84 -13.82
C LEU A 377 -0.94 35.50 -12.53
N LEU A 378 -1.32 34.23 -12.32
CA LEU A 378 -1.99 33.80 -11.08
C LEU A 378 -1.03 33.68 -9.88
N LEU A 379 0.26 33.47 -10.13
CA LEU A 379 1.29 33.31 -9.09
C LEU A 379 2.00 34.61 -8.70
N ARG A 380 1.80 35.71 -9.43
CA ARG A 380 2.33 37.03 -9.06
C ARG A 380 1.25 37.77 -8.27
N GLY A 381 1.20 37.54 -6.97
CA GLY A 381 0.43 38.38 -6.05
C GLY A 381 0.73 39.87 -6.28
N PRO A 382 -0.21 40.78 -5.95
CA PRO A 382 -0.09 42.20 -6.28
C PRO A 382 1.19 42.78 -5.65
N GLY A 383 2.21 42.99 -6.49
CA GLY A 383 3.43 43.68 -6.07
C GLY A 383 3.14 45.17 -5.88
N PRO A 384 3.91 45.86 -5.02
CA PRO A 384 3.63 47.24 -4.63
C PRO A 384 3.72 48.16 -5.85
N VAL A 385 2.70 49.00 -6.01
CA VAL A 385 2.64 50.07 -7.00
C VAL A 385 3.84 50.99 -6.79
N ARG A 386 4.82 50.95 -7.69
CA ARG A 386 5.84 52.00 -7.76
C ARG A 386 5.15 53.29 -8.22
N ALA A 387 4.96 54.22 -7.30
CA ALA A 387 4.56 55.58 -7.60
C ALA A 387 5.61 56.21 -8.54
N VAL A 388 5.16 56.53 -9.75
CA VAL A 388 5.93 57.31 -10.72
C VAL A 388 5.93 58.75 -10.22
N TRP A 389 7.06 59.23 -9.72
CA TRP A 389 7.28 60.65 -9.47
C TRP A 389 7.53 61.35 -10.83
N PRO A 390 6.91 62.51 -11.10
CA PRO A 390 7.16 63.26 -12.32
C PRO A 390 8.55 63.95 -12.27
N PRO A 391 9.15 64.23 -13.44
CA PRO A 391 10.50 64.81 -13.51
C PRO A 391 10.54 66.25 -12.99
N ALA A 392 11.57 66.54 -12.19
CA ALA A 392 11.87 67.86 -11.67
C ALA A 392 12.49 68.75 -12.75
N THR A 393 11.66 69.47 -13.50
CA THR A 393 12.09 70.61 -14.32
C THR A 393 11.01 71.69 -14.29
N ALA A 394 11.09 72.61 -13.31
CA ALA A 394 10.60 74.00 -13.36
C ALA A 394 10.53 74.57 -11.93
N ARG A 395 11.60 75.23 -11.47
CA ARG A 395 11.57 76.27 -10.42
C ARG A 395 12.93 76.98 -10.34
N GLN A 396 13.24 77.75 -11.37
CA GLN A 396 14.20 78.85 -11.31
C GLN A 396 13.69 79.96 -12.23
N ALA A 397 12.71 80.72 -11.73
CA ALA A 397 12.33 82.06 -12.20
C ALA A 397 11.13 82.54 -11.35
N ALA A 398 11.41 83.28 -10.27
CA ALA A 398 10.52 84.24 -9.58
C ALA A 398 10.92 84.38 -8.11
N ALA A 399 12.03 85.07 -7.86
CA ALA A 399 12.31 85.75 -6.59
C ALA A 399 13.27 86.90 -6.93
N GLY A 400 12.66 87.98 -7.42
CA GLY A 400 13.32 89.19 -7.89
C GLY A 400 12.27 90.27 -8.00
N GLN A 401 11.77 90.72 -6.85
CA GLN A 401 11.30 92.06 -6.49
C GLN A 401 10.76 92.04 -5.07
#